data_AF-A0A9D4PCA1-F1
#
_entry.id   AF-A0A9D4PCA1-F1
#
_cell.length_a   1.000
_cell.length_b   1.000
_cell.length_c   1.000
_cell.angle_alpha   90.00
_cell.angle_beta   90.00
_cell.angle_gamma   90.00
#
_symmetry.space_group_name_H-M   'P 1'
#
loop_
_entity.id
_entity.type
_entity.pdbx_description
1 polymer ?
#
loop_
_entity_poly.entity_id
_entity_poly.type
_entity_poly.pdbx_seq_one_letter_code
_entity_poly.pdbx_strand_id
1 'polypeptide(L)'
;MMLTKIVLVVSALPLLSAAFDPSAAEVTNLPGLIEPINFRHYSGFLHGAEGRMLHYWFVESQRSPSDDPVILWMNGGPGCSSLVGLAMELGPFRIDPSGVNITLNPYSWNKASAHFA
;
A
#
# COMPACT_ATOMS: atom_id res chain seq x y z
N MET A 1 34.14 25.17 53.09
CA MET A 1 33.46 25.37 51.79
C MET A 1 33.95 24.31 50.81
N MET A 2 33.31 23.14 50.78
CA MET A 2 33.49 22.15 49.71
C MET A 2 32.16 22.06 48.98
N LEU A 3 32.13 22.55 47.73
CA LEU A 3 30.98 22.37 46.85
C LEU A 3 31.16 21.07 46.06
N THR A 4 30.33 20.08 46.34
CA THR A 4 30.16 18.88 45.55
C THR A 4 29.47 19.25 44.23
N LYS A 5 30.16 19.09 43.09
CA LYS A 5 29.56 19.29 41.76
C LYS A 5 28.79 18.03 41.37
N ILE A 6 27.46 18.13 41.31
CA ILE A 6 26.58 17.11 40.73
C ILE A 6 26.64 17.27 39.21
N VAL A 7 27.20 16.27 38.52
CA VAL A 7 27.15 16.19 37.05
C VAL A 7 25.88 15.44 36.67
N LEU A 8 24.96 16.13 36.00
CA LEU A 8 23.71 15.57 35.50
C LEU A 8 23.99 14.94 34.14
N VAL A 9 24.08 13.61 34.08
CA VAL A 9 24.19 12.88 32.81
C VAL A 9 22.78 12.70 32.26
N VAL A 10 22.39 13.54 31.30
CA VAL A 10 21.15 13.37 30.54
C VAL A 10 21.39 12.25 29.53
N SER A 11 20.96 11.03 29.84
CA SER A 11 20.93 9.94 28.89
C SER A 11 19.84 10.21 27.85
N ALA A 12 20.21 10.68 26.67
CA ALA A 12 19.32 10.68 25.52
C ALA A 12 19.09 9.23 25.10
N LEU A 13 18.01 8.60 25.58
CA LEU A 13 17.48 7.43 24.90
C LEU A 13 16.95 7.92 23.54
N PRO A 14 17.48 7.46 22.41
CA PRO A 14 16.80 7.70 21.15
C PRO A 14 15.45 6.98 21.24
N LEU A 15 14.36 7.74 21.20
CA LEU A 15 13.06 7.16 20.86
C LEU A 15 13.24 6.55 19.46
N LEU A 16 13.38 5.23 19.41
CA LEU A 16 13.32 4.48 18.17
C LEU A 16 11.85 4.54 17.70
N SER A 17 11.48 5.65 17.06
CA SER A 17 10.32 5.63 16.19
C SER A 17 10.67 4.63 15.09
N ALA A 18 10.00 3.49 15.07
CA ALA A 18 9.98 2.65 13.89
C ALA A 18 9.39 3.53 12.79
N ALA A 19 10.25 4.12 11.97
CA ALA A 19 9.82 4.91 10.84
C ALA A 19 8.97 4.00 9.96
N PHE A 20 7.76 4.45 9.62
CA PHE A 20 6.98 3.80 8.58
C PHE A 20 7.80 3.88 7.30
N ASP A 21 8.34 2.74 6.85
CA ASP A 21 9.08 2.63 5.61
C ASP A 21 8.12 2.16 4.52
N PRO A 22 7.63 3.07 3.64
CA PRO A 22 6.69 2.70 2.58
C PRO A 22 7.34 1.75 1.56
N SER A 23 8.67 1.75 1.45
CA SER A 23 9.39 0.88 0.50
C SER A 23 9.24 -0.60 0.88
N ALA A 24 9.06 -0.91 2.16
CA ALA A 24 8.84 -2.27 2.63
C ALA A 24 7.50 -2.87 2.15
N ALA A 25 6.54 -2.03 1.75
CA ALA A 25 5.26 -2.47 1.22
C ALA A 25 5.22 -2.53 -0.32
N GLU A 26 6.27 -2.05 -1.00
CA GLU A 26 6.30 -2.01 -2.47
C GLU A 26 6.38 -3.43 -3.05
N VAL A 27 5.46 -3.73 -3.97
CA VAL A 27 5.48 -4.99 -4.70
C VAL A 27 6.40 -4.82 -5.90
N THR A 28 7.62 -5.36 -5.78
CA THR A 28 8.65 -5.26 -6.84
C THR A 28 8.56 -6.40 -7.86
N ASN A 29 7.96 -7.52 -7.49
CA ASN A 29 7.73 -8.67 -8.37
C ASN A 29 6.36 -9.27 -8.08
N LEU A 30 5.44 -9.20 -9.05
CA LEU A 30 4.13 -9.83 -8.97
C LEU A 30 4.13 -11.12 -9.83
N PRO A 31 4.11 -12.31 -9.23
CA PRO A 31 4.10 -13.56 -9.97
C PRO A 31 2.93 -13.63 -10.95
N GLY A 32 3.21 -14.10 -12.17
CA GLY A 32 2.20 -14.21 -13.23
C GLY A 32 2.00 -12.95 -14.06
N LEU A 33 2.51 -11.78 -13.64
CA LEU A 33 2.50 -10.58 -14.46
C LEU A 33 3.44 -10.75 -15.66
N ILE A 34 2.86 -10.85 -16.85
CA ILE A 34 3.61 -11.11 -18.10
C ILE A 34 3.90 -9.83 -18.90
N GLU A 35 3.29 -8.71 -18.53
CA GLU A 35 3.43 -7.42 -19.20
C GLU A 35 4.15 -6.41 -18.29
N PRO A 36 5.01 -5.53 -18.83
CA PRO A 36 5.63 -4.48 -18.03
C PRO A 36 4.59 -3.45 -17.57
N ILE A 37 4.78 -2.92 -16.37
CA ILE A 37 3.97 -1.83 -15.79
C ILE A 37 4.77 -0.53 -15.68
N ASN A 38 4.08 0.60 -15.70
CA ASN A 38 4.67 1.93 -15.60
C ASN A 38 4.27 2.68 -14.30
N PHE A 39 3.71 1.98 -13.33
CA PHE A 39 3.23 2.52 -12.07
C PHE A 39 3.72 1.65 -10.91
N ARG A 40 3.89 2.24 -9.72
CA ARG A 40 4.19 1.47 -8.51
C ARG A 40 2.91 1.00 -7.84
N HIS A 41 3.05 -0.06 -7.05
CA HIS A 41 1.96 -0.60 -6.25
C HIS A 41 2.49 -1.23 -4.97
N TYR A 42 1.64 -1.23 -3.95
CA TYR A 42 2.02 -1.51 -2.58
C TYR A 42 0.97 -2.43 -1.95
N SER A 43 1.42 -3.41 -1.19
CA SER A 43 0.55 -4.33 -0.45
C SER A 43 1.02 -4.38 0.99
N GLY A 44 0.12 -4.07 1.92
CA GLY A 44 0.49 -3.95 3.32
C GLY A 44 -0.73 -3.89 4.25
N PHE A 45 -0.53 -3.34 5.45
CA PHE A 45 -1.59 -3.21 6.44
C PHE A 45 -1.70 -1.80 6.99
N LEU A 46 -2.94 -1.35 7.17
CA LEU A 46 -3.30 -0.12 7.88
C LEU A 46 -3.85 -0.46 9.26
N HIS A 47 -3.57 0.40 10.25
CA HIS A 47 -4.12 0.25 11.59
C HIS A 47 -5.56 0.74 11.63
N GLY A 48 -6.49 -0.18 11.89
CA GLY A 48 -7.89 0.10 12.18
C GLY A 48 -8.15 0.26 13.68
N ALA A 49 -9.43 0.47 14.02
CA ALA A 49 -9.87 0.54 15.41
C ALA A 49 -9.65 -0.80 16.15
N GLU A 50 -9.48 -0.72 17.48
CA GLU A 50 -9.32 -1.87 18.38
C GLU A 50 -8.16 -2.81 17.99
N GLY A 51 -7.08 -2.26 17.44
CA GLY A 51 -5.90 -3.04 17.07
C GLY A 51 -6.09 -3.94 15.84
N ARG A 52 -7.20 -3.76 15.10
CA ARG A 52 -7.41 -4.45 13.81
C ARG A 52 -6.38 -3.98 12.80
N MET A 53 -5.87 -4.90 11.99
CA MET A 53 -5.00 -4.61 10.85
C MET A 53 -5.79 -4.85 9.57
N LEU A 54 -6.01 -3.79 8.77
CA LEU A 54 -6.72 -3.86 7.51
C LEU A 54 -5.70 -4.04 6.39
N HIS A 55 -5.75 -5.16 5.68
CA HIS A 55 -4.95 -5.35 4.47
C HIS A 55 -5.38 -4.33 3.42
N TYR A 56 -4.40 -3.76 2.72
CA TYR A 56 -4.63 -2.88 1.58
C TYR A 56 -3.76 -3.32 0.40
N TRP A 57 -4.26 -3.07 -0.80
CA TRP A 57 -3.45 -2.99 -2.01
C TRP A 57 -3.66 -1.64 -2.69
N PHE A 58 -2.61 -0.82 -2.69
CA PHE A 58 -2.59 0.50 -3.32
C PHE A 58 -1.91 0.42 -4.68
N VAL A 59 -2.51 1.01 -5.70
CA VAL A 59 -1.90 1.18 -7.03
C VAL A 59 -1.84 2.67 -7.36
N GLU A 60 -0.67 3.14 -7.79
CA GLU A 60 -0.50 4.53 -8.23
C GLU A 60 -1.20 4.77 -9.58
N SER A 61 -1.45 6.05 -9.88
CA SER A 61 -1.93 6.45 -11.21
C SER A 61 -0.90 6.16 -12.29
N GLN A 62 -1.35 5.70 -13.46
CA GLN A 62 -0.50 5.51 -14.64
C GLN A 62 -0.14 6.83 -15.33
N ARG A 63 -0.84 7.93 -15.02
CA ARG A 63 -0.69 9.24 -15.70
C ARG A 63 0.18 10.20 -14.91
N SER A 64 -0.32 10.74 -13.79
CA SER A 64 0.46 11.61 -12.91
C SER A 64 0.17 11.27 -11.44
N PRO A 65 0.90 10.32 -10.81
CA PRO A 65 0.65 9.90 -9.43
C PRO A 65 0.61 11.03 -8.39
N SER A 66 1.36 12.12 -8.61
CA SER A 66 1.42 13.26 -7.69
C SER A 66 0.23 14.22 -7.81
N ASP A 67 -0.44 14.25 -8.96
CA ASP A 67 -1.50 15.22 -9.26
C ASP A 67 -2.89 14.57 -9.36
N ASP A 68 -2.93 13.29 -9.73
CA ASP A 68 -4.16 12.54 -9.90
C ASP A 68 -4.79 12.16 -8.53
N PRO A 69 -6.13 12.07 -8.45
CA PRO A 69 -6.81 11.84 -7.18
C PRO A 69 -6.52 10.46 -6.60
N VAL A 70 -6.62 10.36 -5.28
CA VAL A 70 -6.62 9.10 -4.53
C VAL A 70 -8.06 8.67 -4.26
N ILE A 71 -8.40 7.44 -4.66
CA ILE A 71 -9.74 6.86 -4.47
C ILE A 71 -9.64 5.68 -3.49
N LEU A 72 -10.51 5.68 -2.47
CA LEU A 72 -10.74 4.48 -1.65
C LEU A 72 -11.84 3.65 -2.31
N TRP A 73 -11.56 2.40 -2.62
CA TRP A 73 -12.55 1.43 -3.08
C TRP A 73 -12.84 0.41 -1.99
N MET A 74 -14.12 0.07 -1.82
CA MET A 74 -14.55 -0.96 -0.88
C MET A 74 -15.62 -1.83 -1.52
N ASN A 75 -15.39 -3.15 -1.59
CA ASN A 75 -16.46 -4.08 -1.91
C ASN A 75 -17.43 -4.23 -0.73
N GLY A 76 -18.68 -4.57 -1.05
CA GLY A 76 -19.75 -4.72 -0.07
C GLY A 76 -19.84 -6.10 0.58
N GLY A 77 -21.05 -6.63 0.68
CA GLY A 77 -21.34 -7.90 1.34
C GLY A 77 -22.33 -7.71 2.49
N PRO A 78 -21.96 -8.02 3.74
CA PRO A 78 -20.66 -7.74 4.39
C PRO A 78 -19.60 -8.86 4.31
N GLY A 79 -18.32 -8.49 4.41
CA GLY A 79 -17.18 -9.41 4.55
C GLY A 79 -16.52 -9.86 3.25
N CYS A 80 -16.98 -9.37 2.09
CA CYS A 80 -16.29 -9.62 0.83
C CYS A 80 -15.00 -8.79 0.76
N SER A 81 -13.96 -9.34 0.13
CA SER A 81 -12.69 -8.63 -0.06
C SER A 81 -12.79 -7.61 -1.18
N SER A 82 -12.25 -6.41 -0.94
CA SER A 82 -12.04 -5.39 -1.98
C SER A 82 -11.05 -5.81 -3.07
N LEU A 83 -10.24 -6.85 -2.83
CA LEU A 83 -9.36 -7.42 -3.86
C LEU A 83 -10.15 -8.03 -5.03
N VAL A 84 -11.42 -8.36 -4.82
CA VAL A 84 -12.33 -8.73 -5.92
C VAL A 84 -12.49 -7.55 -6.89
N GLY A 85 -12.72 -6.35 -6.38
CA GLY A 85 -12.79 -5.14 -7.20
C GLY A 85 -11.48 -4.85 -7.93
N LEU A 86 -10.36 -5.06 -7.27
CA LEU A 86 -9.03 -4.91 -7.89
C LEU A 86 -8.81 -5.93 -9.02
N ALA A 87 -9.04 -7.22 -8.78
CA ALA A 87 -8.70 -8.28 -9.73
C ALA A 87 -9.76 -8.46 -10.84
N MET A 88 -11.03 -8.18 -10.56
CA MET A 88 -12.15 -8.57 -11.43
C MET A 88 -12.97 -7.38 -11.95
N GLU A 89 -12.90 -6.20 -11.31
CA GLU A 89 -13.78 -5.06 -11.67
C GLU A 89 -13.01 -3.89 -12.27
N LEU A 90 -12.20 -3.16 -11.50
CA LEU A 90 -11.65 -1.86 -11.91
C LEU A 90 -10.13 -1.72 -11.78
N GLY A 91 -9.47 -2.66 -11.11
CA GLY A 91 -8.01 -2.60 -10.94
C GLY A 91 -7.22 -2.89 -12.22
N PRO A 92 -5.89 -2.69 -12.18
CA PRO A 92 -5.02 -2.77 -13.34
C PRO A 92 -4.75 -4.20 -13.81
N PHE A 93 -5.01 -5.20 -12.97
CA PHE A 93 -4.62 -6.58 -13.20
C PHE A 93 -5.83 -7.44 -13.50
N ARG A 94 -5.69 -8.36 -14.47
CA ARG A 94 -6.67 -9.40 -14.80
C ARG A 94 -6.03 -10.75 -14.70
N ILE A 95 -6.61 -11.60 -13.88
CA ILE A 95 -6.21 -13.00 -13.76
C ILE A 95 -6.89 -13.77 -14.89
N ASP A 96 -6.11 -14.50 -15.68
CA ASP A 96 -6.67 -15.33 -16.74
C ASP A 96 -7.45 -16.55 -16.17
N PRO A 97 -8.23 -17.28 -16.99
CA PRO A 97 -8.98 -18.43 -16.51
C PRO A 97 -8.12 -19.58 -15.94
N SER A 98 -6.82 -19.61 -16.21
CA SER A 98 -5.90 -20.60 -15.62
C SER A 98 -5.56 -20.27 -14.17
N GLY A 99 -5.77 -19.02 -13.74
CA GLY A 99 -5.41 -18.54 -12.41
C GLY A 99 -3.92 -18.24 -12.26
N VAL A 100 -3.14 -18.32 -13.34
CA VAL A 100 -1.68 -18.20 -13.32
C VAL A 100 -1.20 -16.90 -13.93
N ASN A 101 -1.70 -16.53 -15.11
CA ASN A 101 -1.22 -15.34 -15.79
C ASN A 101 -2.03 -14.12 -15.41
N ILE A 102 -1.33 -12.99 -15.34
CA ILE A 102 -1.88 -11.68 -15.07
C ILE A 102 -1.61 -10.77 -16.27
N THR A 103 -2.67 -10.28 -16.88
CA THR A 103 -2.63 -9.30 -17.97
C THR A 103 -3.13 -7.93 -17.49
N LEU A 104 -2.88 -6.89 -18.29
CA LEU A 104 -3.32 -5.54 -17.94
C LEU A 104 -4.77 -5.27 -18.36
N ASN A 105 -5.53 -4.65 -17.47
CA ASN A 105 -6.86 -4.13 -17.75
C ASN A 105 -6.76 -2.79 -18.51
N PRO A 106 -7.19 -2.71 -19.78
CA PRO A 106 -7.11 -1.45 -20.54
C PRO A 106 -8.05 -0.36 -20.00
N TYR A 107 -9.07 -0.74 -19.21
CA TYR A 107 -10.07 0.16 -18.65
C TYR A 107 -9.90 0.38 -17.14
N SER A 108 -8.69 0.15 -16.62
CA SER A 108 -8.46 0.32 -15.19
C SER A 108 -8.68 1.77 -14.74
N TRP A 109 -9.28 1.93 -13.57
CA TRP A 109 -9.42 3.24 -12.94
C TRP A 109 -8.07 3.88 -12.62
N ASN A 110 -7.02 3.07 -12.43
CA ASN A 110 -5.70 3.62 -12.16
C ASN A 110 -5.07 4.33 -13.38
N LYS A 111 -5.72 4.33 -14.55
CA LYS A 111 -5.28 5.13 -15.71
C LYS A 111 -5.23 6.65 -15.43
N ALA A 112 -6.04 7.14 -14.48
CA ALA A 112 -6.13 8.57 -14.16
C ALA A 112 -6.41 8.84 -12.65
N SER A 113 -6.13 7.86 -11.79
CA SER A 113 -6.29 7.96 -10.34
C SER A 113 -5.33 6.99 -9.66
N ALA A 114 -4.96 7.26 -8.41
CA ALA A 114 -4.44 6.21 -7.55
C ALA A 114 -5.59 5.61 -6.76
N HIS A 115 -5.55 4.31 -6.43
CA HIS A 115 -6.62 3.74 -5.61
C HIS A 115 -6.19 2.63 -4.67
N PHE A 116 -6.89 2.56 -3.54
CA PHE A 116 -6.82 1.49 -2.55
C PHE A 116 -7.93 0.49 -2.80
N ALA A 117 -7.59 -0.79 -2.77
CA ALA A 117 -8.53 -1.88 -2.54
C ALA A 117 -8.26 -2.49 -1.16
#